data_AF-A0A183L4S8-F1
#
_entry.id   AF-A0A183L4S8-F1
#
_cell.length_a   1.000
_cell.length_b   1.000
_cell.length_c   1.000
_cell.angle_alpha   90.00
_cell.angle_beta   90.00
_cell.angle_gamma   90.00
#
_symmetry.space_group_name_H-M   'P 1'
#
loop_
_entity.id
_entity.type
_entity.pdbx_description
1 polymer ?
#
loop_
_entity_poly.entity_id
_entity_poly.type
_entity_poly.pdbx_seq_one_letter_code
_entity_poly.pdbx_strand_id
1 'polypeptide(L)'
;MFVLDEETQNYWFNPVPLDDMEREYCLIGTLLGLAIYNDVILDINFPSVLYRKLVGKLGTFEDLFDARPSLAQGLKSLLEYEYDDIENVFGCSFAVNYLDPFGNVITHELKPDGAKIPVTKENRKVILAFFICFFVFDFVYIFSFT
;
A
#
# COMPACT_ATOMS: atom_id res chain seq x y z
N MET A 1 -4.30 9.49 -12.29
CA MET A 1 -3.42 8.31 -12.41
C MET A 1 -2.55 8.06 -11.17
N PHE A 2 -1.68 8.99 -10.77
CA PHE A 2 -0.88 8.87 -9.54
C PHE A 2 -1.18 10.00 -8.56
N VAL A 3 -1.02 9.72 -7.27
CA VAL A 3 -1.14 10.67 -6.16
C VAL A 3 0.23 10.82 -5.54
N LEU A 4 0.68 12.06 -5.36
CA LEU A 4 1.91 12.35 -4.62
C LEU A 4 1.61 12.20 -3.13
N ASP A 5 2.37 11.36 -2.46
CA ASP A 5 2.34 11.26 -1.02
C ASP A 5 3.26 12.34 -0.42
N GLU A 6 2.70 13.22 0.42
CA GLU A 6 3.44 14.36 0.96
C GLU A 6 4.56 13.94 1.93
N GLU A 7 4.40 12.82 2.62
CA GLU A 7 5.34 12.30 3.61
C GLU A 7 6.61 11.76 2.94
N THR A 8 6.45 11.03 1.85
CA THR A 8 7.55 10.32 1.17
C THR A 8 8.03 11.00 -0.12
N GLN A 9 7.30 12.00 -0.62
CA GLN A 9 7.52 12.60 -1.94
C GLN A 9 7.56 11.55 -3.06
N ASN A 10 6.82 10.46 -2.87
CA ASN A 10 6.71 9.37 -3.82
C ASN A 10 5.35 9.40 -4.52
N TYR A 11 5.33 9.01 -5.78
CA TYR A 11 4.08 8.81 -6.51
C TYR A 11 3.50 7.43 -6.21
N TRP A 12 2.22 7.38 -5.87
CA TRP A 12 1.46 6.14 -5.65
C TRP A 12 0.25 6.05 -6.57
N PHE A 13 -0.27 4.85 -6.80
CA PHE A 13 -1.46 4.63 -7.62
C PHE A 13 -2.69 5.29 -7.00
N ASN A 14 -3.52 5.91 -7.84
CA ASN A 14 -4.80 6.44 -7.39
C ASN A 14 -5.77 5.29 -7.04
N PRO A 15 -6.34 5.24 -5.81
CA PRO A 15 -7.29 4.21 -5.42
C PRO A 15 -8.64 4.28 -6.16
N VAL A 16 -8.99 5.42 -6.76
CA VAL A 16 -10.28 5.57 -7.45
C VAL A 16 -10.15 5.09 -8.90
N PRO A 17 -10.89 4.03 -9.30
CA PRO A 17 -10.94 3.61 -10.68
C PRO A 17 -11.73 4.65 -11.48
N LEU A 18 -11.01 5.43 -12.29
CA LEU A 18 -11.59 6.29 -13.32
C LEU A 18 -11.56 5.53 -14.64
N ASP A 19 -12.54 5.79 -15.50
CA ASP A 19 -12.60 5.22 -16.85
C ASP A 19 -11.29 5.52 -17.61
N ASP A 20 -10.82 4.54 -18.41
CA ASP A 20 -9.61 4.56 -19.25
C ASP A 20 -8.22 4.53 -18.55
N MET A 21 -8.11 4.52 -17.20
CA MET A 21 -6.79 4.52 -16.55
C MET A 21 -5.91 3.31 -16.89
N GLU A 22 -6.49 2.13 -17.19
CA GLU A 22 -5.74 0.93 -17.58
C GLU A 22 -4.83 1.16 -18.80
N ARG A 23 -5.34 1.87 -19.81
CA ARG A 23 -4.59 2.17 -21.04
C ARG A 23 -3.43 3.10 -20.74
N GLU A 24 -3.66 4.07 -19.89
CA GLU A 24 -2.63 5.03 -19.51
C GLU A 24 -1.53 4.35 -18.67
N TYR A 25 -1.87 3.42 -17.77
CA TYR A 25 -0.87 2.63 -17.03
C TYR A 25 -0.04 1.74 -17.96
N CYS A 26 -0.67 1.12 -18.97
CA CYS A 26 0.03 0.34 -19.99
C CYS A 26 0.98 1.21 -20.83
N LEU A 27 0.57 2.44 -21.16
CA LEU A 27 1.40 3.40 -21.86
C LEU A 27 2.64 3.77 -21.05
N ILE A 28 2.49 4.06 -19.75
CA ILE A 28 3.63 4.35 -18.87
C ILE A 28 4.54 3.14 -18.71
N GLY A 29 3.98 1.93 -18.57
CA GLY A 29 4.77 0.70 -18.55
C GLY A 29 5.60 0.53 -19.82
N THR A 30 5.01 0.80 -20.98
CA THR A 30 5.71 0.77 -22.28
C THR A 30 6.79 1.84 -22.36
N LEU A 31 6.52 3.06 -21.89
CA LEU A 31 7.47 4.18 -21.89
C LEU A 31 8.65 3.92 -20.94
N LEU A 32 8.40 3.34 -19.77
CA LEU A 32 9.44 2.87 -18.84
C LEU A 32 10.32 1.81 -19.50
N GLY A 33 9.73 0.82 -20.17
CA GLY A 33 10.47 -0.21 -20.91
C GLY A 33 11.33 0.37 -22.05
N LEU A 34 10.78 1.33 -22.81
CA LEU A 34 11.50 2.03 -23.86
C LEU A 34 12.64 2.89 -23.31
N ALA A 35 12.44 3.59 -22.19
CA ALA A 35 13.47 4.41 -21.59
C ALA A 35 14.66 3.55 -21.13
N ILE A 36 14.40 2.41 -20.49
CA ILE A 36 15.43 1.43 -20.11
C ILE A 36 16.15 0.91 -21.36
N TYR A 37 15.41 0.56 -22.43
CA TYR A 37 16.00 0.05 -23.67
C TYR A 37 16.91 1.05 -24.38
N ASN A 38 16.61 2.35 -24.27
CA ASN A 38 17.37 3.42 -24.92
C ASN A 38 18.39 4.12 -23.99
N ASP A 39 18.66 3.56 -22.80
CA ASP A 39 19.53 4.16 -21.78
C ASP A 39 19.14 5.60 -21.39
N VAL A 40 17.83 5.90 -21.39
CA VAL A 40 17.27 7.19 -20.98
C VAL A 40 16.85 7.14 -19.51
N ILE A 41 17.38 8.06 -18.71
CA ILE A 41 17.01 8.21 -17.31
C ILE A 41 15.70 9.02 -17.23
N LEU A 42 14.69 8.46 -16.56
CA LEU A 42 13.43 9.14 -16.26
C LEU A 42 13.45 9.63 -14.81
N ASP A 43 13.02 10.87 -14.60
CA ASP A 43 12.88 11.49 -13.28
C ASP A 43 11.55 11.07 -12.64
N ILE A 44 11.46 9.81 -12.22
CA ILE A 44 10.25 9.26 -11.60
C ILE A 44 10.58 8.71 -10.23
N ASN A 45 9.94 9.29 -9.22
CA ASN A 45 10.14 8.92 -7.83
C ASN A 45 9.03 7.95 -7.37
N PHE A 46 9.27 6.66 -7.61
CA PHE A 46 8.41 5.57 -7.14
C PHE A 46 9.02 4.90 -5.91
N PRO A 47 8.19 4.42 -4.97
CA PRO A 47 8.69 3.67 -3.82
C PRO A 47 9.25 2.31 -4.25
N SER A 48 10.22 1.82 -3.47
CA SER A 48 11.00 0.61 -3.73
C SER A 48 10.14 -0.65 -3.94
N VAL A 49 8.96 -0.71 -3.32
CA VAL A 49 7.98 -1.80 -3.49
C VAL A 49 7.53 -1.98 -4.94
N LEU A 50 7.40 -0.90 -5.73
CA LEU A 50 6.95 -0.99 -7.12
C LEU A 50 8.01 -1.63 -8.00
N TYR A 51 9.27 -1.26 -7.80
CA TYR A 51 10.40 -1.89 -8.51
C TYR A 51 10.54 -3.37 -8.16
N ARG A 52 10.35 -3.75 -6.88
CA ARG A 52 10.35 -5.17 -6.50
C ARG A 52 9.21 -5.94 -7.16
N LYS A 53 8.03 -5.33 -7.25
CA LYS A 53 6.88 -5.93 -7.96
C LYS A 53 7.14 -6.10 -9.45
N LEU A 54 7.77 -5.14 -10.13
CA LEU A 54 8.17 -5.27 -11.54
C LEU A 54 9.15 -6.43 -11.78
N VAL A 55 9.97 -6.78 -10.78
CA VAL A 55 10.90 -7.92 -10.81
C VAL A 55 10.22 -9.23 -10.38
N GLY A 56 8.92 -9.21 -10.05
CA GLY A 56 8.18 -10.39 -9.58
C GLY A 56 8.50 -10.79 -8.13
N LYS A 57 9.12 -9.91 -7.34
CA LYS A 57 9.38 -10.12 -5.92
C LYS A 57 8.22 -9.63 -5.08
N LEU A 58 7.92 -10.36 -4.01
CA LEU A 58 6.95 -9.95 -3.01
C LEU A 58 7.49 -8.76 -2.22
N GLY A 59 6.61 -7.81 -1.94
CA GLY A 59 6.95 -6.71 -1.06
C GLY A 59 7.14 -7.17 0.38
N THR A 60 8.11 -6.60 1.07
CA THR A 60 8.43 -6.90 2.46
C THR A 60 7.95 -5.79 3.41
N PHE A 61 8.03 -6.04 4.72
CA PHE A 61 7.70 -5.01 5.73
C PHE A 61 8.62 -3.79 5.64
N GLU A 62 9.89 -3.97 5.24
CA GLU A 62 10.84 -2.86 5.06
C GLU A 62 10.38 -1.91 3.95
N ASP A 63 9.75 -2.45 2.90
CA ASP A 63 9.20 -1.67 1.79
C ASP A 63 8.09 -0.74 2.24
N LEU A 64 7.38 -1.11 3.31
CA LEU A 64 6.32 -0.28 3.87
C LEU A 64 6.91 0.96 4.53
N PHE A 65 8.14 0.92 5.04
CA PHE A 65 8.82 2.11 5.55
C PHE A 65 9.12 3.12 4.45
N ASP A 66 9.49 2.65 3.26
CA ASP A 66 9.73 3.53 2.10
C ASP A 66 8.43 4.08 1.51
N ALA A 67 7.36 3.28 1.54
CA ALA A 67 6.08 3.65 0.95
C ALA A 67 5.21 4.50 1.87
N ARG A 68 5.10 4.13 3.17
CA ARG A 68 4.31 4.83 4.20
C ARG A 68 4.98 4.70 5.57
N PRO A 69 5.95 5.55 5.90
CA PRO A 69 6.73 5.44 7.13
C PRO A 69 5.87 5.59 8.39
N SER A 70 4.90 6.51 8.40
CA SER A 70 3.91 6.66 9.49
C SER A 70 3.17 5.36 9.80
N LEU A 71 2.65 4.69 8.77
CA LEU A 71 1.94 3.41 8.91
C LEU A 71 2.88 2.30 9.38
N ALA A 72 4.06 2.19 8.78
CA ALA A 72 5.06 1.20 9.16
C ALA A 72 5.48 1.35 10.64
N GLN A 73 5.66 2.59 11.10
CA GLN A 73 5.98 2.89 12.49
C GLN A 73 4.83 2.52 13.44
N GLY A 74 3.58 2.78 13.05
CA GLY A 74 2.40 2.36 13.82
C GLY A 74 2.31 0.84 13.95
N LEU A 75 2.52 0.11 12.84
CA LEU A 75 2.53 -1.36 12.83
C LEU A 75 3.70 -1.94 13.63
N LYS A 76 4.89 -1.33 13.55
CA LYS A 76 6.04 -1.71 14.37
C LYS A 76 5.74 -1.52 15.85
N SER A 77 5.17 -0.38 16.22
CA SER A 77 4.79 -0.08 17.61
C SER A 77 3.75 -1.08 18.13
N LEU A 78 2.80 -1.49 17.29
CA LEU A 78 1.82 -2.53 17.60
C LEU A 78 2.47 -3.92 17.83
N LEU A 79 3.51 -4.26 17.06
CA LEU A 79 4.24 -5.53 17.19
C LEU A 79 5.12 -5.57 18.44
N GLU A 80 5.73 -4.45 18.79
CA GLU A 80 6.62 -4.30 19.94
C GLU A 80 5.85 -4.10 21.25
N TYR A 81 4.54 -3.80 21.18
CA TYR A 81 3.73 -3.60 22.37
C TYR A 81 3.59 -4.87 23.21
N GLU A 82 3.98 -4.81 24.48
CA GLU A 82 4.04 -5.99 25.35
C GLU A 82 2.80 -6.20 26.23
N TYR A 83 2.02 -5.16 26.46
CA TYR A 83 0.86 -5.19 27.36
C TYR A 83 -0.40 -5.74 26.66
N ASP A 84 -1.36 -6.24 27.45
CA ASP A 84 -2.59 -6.88 26.93
C ASP A 84 -3.73 -5.89 26.63
N ASP A 85 -3.53 -4.60 26.85
CA ASP A 85 -4.48 -3.51 26.58
C ASP A 85 -4.33 -2.89 25.18
N ILE A 86 -3.74 -3.62 24.23
CA ILE A 86 -3.58 -3.21 22.82
C ILE A 86 -4.88 -2.66 22.22
N GLU A 87 -6.00 -3.33 22.49
CA GLU A 87 -7.31 -2.91 22.00
C GLU A 87 -7.69 -1.51 22.50
N ASN A 88 -7.42 -1.19 23.77
CA ASN A 88 -7.74 0.12 24.35
C ASN A 88 -6.76 1.21 23.91
N VAL A 89 -5.49 0.85 23.71
CA VAL A 89 -4.41 1.81 23.41
C VAL A 89 -4.41 2.19 21.93
N PHE A 90 -4.58 1.21 21.04
CA PHE A 90 -4.54 1.44 19.60
C PHE A 90 -5.93 1.58 18.99
N GLY A 91 -6.97 0.95 19.55
CA GLY A 91 -8.34 1.04 19.04
C GLY A 91 -8.50 0.61 17.58
N CYS A 92 -7.57 -0.21 17.07
CA CYS A 92 -7.51 -0.60 15.67
C CYS A 92 -8.34 -1.85 15.40
N SER A 93 -8.95 -1.92 14.22
CA SER A 93 -9.65 -3.08 13.68
C SER A 93 -8.97 -3.55 12.38
N PHE A 94 -9.44 -4.65 11.78
CA PHE A 94 -8.93 -5.14 10.50
C PHE A 94 -9.55 -4.37 9.33
N ALA A 95 -9.43 -3.04 9.36
CA ALA A 95 -9.88 -2.15 8.31
C ALA A 95 -8.85 -1.03 8.11
N VAL A 96 -8.70 -0.58 6.86
CA VAL A 96 -7.82 0.52 6.47
C VAL A 96 -8.67 1.67 6.00
N ASN A 97 -8.38 2.85 6.51
CA ASN A 97 -8.98 4.09 6.02
C ASN A 97 -7.98 4.77 5.10
N TYR A 98 -8.41 5.12 3.89
CA TYR A 98 -7.64 5.98 2.99
C TYR A 98 -8.53 7.09 2.44
N LEU A 99 -7.89 8.18 2.04
CA LEU A 99 -8.57 9.31 1.44
C LEU A 99 -8.70 9.07 -0.07
N ASP A 100 -9.91 9.23 -0.57
CA ASP A 100 -10.17 9.45 -1.99
C ASP A 100 -9.54 10.80 -2.41
N PRO A 101 -9.07 10.96 -3.66
CA PRO A 101 -8.84 12.26 -4.32
C PRO A 101 -9.88 13.36 -4.02
N PHE A 102 -11.15 13.02 -3.76
CA PHE A 102 -12.18 13.99 -3.38
C PHE A 102 -12.22 14.33 -1.87
N GLY A 103 -11.30 13.80 -1.07
CA GLY A 103 -11.22 14.01 0.38
C GLY A 103 -12.18 13.13 1.20
N ASN A 104 -12.86 12.17 0.57
CA ASN A 104 -13.74 11.24 1.27
C ASN A 104 -12.93 10.14 1.95
N VAL A 105 -13.28 9.81 3.19
CA VAL A 105 -12.68 8.67 3.90
C VAL A 105 -13.34 7.39 3.38
N ILE A 106 -12.57 6.55 2.69
CA ILE A 106 -12.98 5.22 2.27
C ILE A 106 -12.40 4.22 3.27
N THR A 107 -13.27 3.39 3.85
CA THR A 107 -12.90 2.28 4.71
C THR A 107 -12.90 0.99 3.91
N HIS A 108 -11.74 0.35 3.81
CA HIS A 108 -11.59 -0.96 3.19
C HIS A 108 -11.33 -2.02 4.27
N GLU A 109 -12.20 -3.03 4.35
CA GLU A 109 -12.03 -4.14 5.28
C GLU A 109 -10.96 -5.11 4.76
N LEU A 110 -9.95 -5.41 5.58
CA LEU A 110 -8.86 -6.34 5.21
C LEU A 110 -9.30 -7.81 5.23
N LYS A 111 -10.43 -8.10 5.89
CA LYS A 111 -11.06 -9.42 5.96
C LYS A 111 -12.57 -9.23 6.13
N PRO A 112 -13.39 -10.27 5.87
CA PRO A 112 -14.84 -10.21 6.11
C PRO A 112 -15.15 -9.81 7.56
N ASP A 113 -16.02 -8.81 7.74
CA ASP A 113 -16.37 -8.23 9.05
C ASP A 113 -15.14 -7.68 9.81
N GLY A 114 -14.11 -7.26 9.08
CA GLY A 114 -12.84 -6.82 9.64
C GLY A 114 -12.97 -5.61 10.57
N ALA A 115 -13.92 -4.72 10.30
CA ALA A 115 -14.19 -3.55 11.13
C ALA A 115 -14.71 -3.90 12.54
N LYS A 116 -15.34 -5.07 12.70
CA LYS A 116 -15.88 -5.55 13.99
C LYS A 116 -14.88 -6.35 14.81
N ILE A 117 -13.75 -6.71 14.22
CA ILE A 117 -12.78 -7.58 14.86
C ILE A 117 -11.65 -6.72 15.41
N PRO A 118 -11.54 -6.57 16.75
CA PRO A 118 -10.48 -5.78 17.34
C PRO A 118 -9.12 -6.46 17.20
N VAL A 119 -8.08 -5.66 17.16
CA VAL A 119 -6.70 -6.14 17.17
C VAL A 119 -6.29 -6.50 18.59
N THR A 120 -5.86 -7.74 18.78
CA THR A 120 -5.38 -8.31 20.03
C THR A 120 -3.93 -8.78 19.88
N LYS A 121 -3.27 -9.06 20.99
CA LYS A 121 -1.87 -9.53 21.01
C LYS A 121 -1.63 -10.81 20.22
N GLU A 122 -2.63 -11.68 20.16
CA GLU A 122 -2.58 -12.93 19.42
C GLU A 122 -2.71 -12.71 17.91
N ASN A 123 -3.53 -11.73 17.50
CA ASN A 123 -3.85 -11.48 16.09
C ASN A 123 -2.98 -10.38 15.45
N ARG A 124 -2.12 -9.69 16.21
CA ARG A 124 -1.23 -8.61 15.73
C ARG A 124 -0.30 -9.00 14.58
N LYS A 125 0.13 -10.27 14.52
CA LYS A 125 0.94 -10.78 13.41
C LYS A 125 0.10 -11.01 12.15
N VAL A 126 -1.16 -11.38 12.34
CA VAL A 126 -2.10 -11.63 11.26
C VAL A 126 -2.49 -10.32 10.60
N ILE A 127 -2.78 -9.27 11.38
CA ILE A 127 -3.07 -7.95 10.81
C ILE A 127 -1.89 -7.42 10.00
N LEU A 128 -0.65 -7.60 10.46
CA LEU A 128 0.54 -7.24 9.69
C LEU A 128 0.56 -7.93 8.32
N ALA A 129 0.33 -9.24 8.29
CA ALA A 129 0.29 -10.00 7.04
C ALA A 129 -0.81 -9.49 6.10
N PHE A 130 -1.99 -9.16 6.64
CA PHE A 130 -3.08 -8.57 5.85
C PHE A 130 -2.74 -7.17 5.32
N PHE A 131 -2.09 -6.31 6.11
CA PHE A 131 -1.65 -4.99 5.65
C PHE A 131 -0.60 -5.10 4.54
N ILE A 132 0.42 -5.94 4.73
CA ILE A 132 1.44 -6.17 3.69
C ILE A 132 0.77 -6.74 2.45
N CYS A 133 -0.12 -7.72 2.60
CA CYS A 133 -0.84 -8.29 1.48
C CYS A 133 -1.67 -7.23 0.75
N PHE A 134 -2.44 -6.41 1.48
CA PHE A 134 -3.29 -5.39 0.88
C PHE A 134 -2.49 -4.30 0.14
N PHE A 135 -1.41 -3.81 0.74
CA PHE A 135 -0.57 -2.78 0.10
C PHE A 135 0.23 -3.32 -1.11
N VAL A 136 0.66 -4.58 -1.07
CA VAL A 136 1.49 -5.19 -2.12
C VAL A 136 0.66 -5.82 -3.25
N PHE A 137 -0.45 -6.46 -2.91
CA PHE A 137 -1.33 -7.17 -3.84
C PHE A 137 -2.56 -6.34 -4.21
N ASP A 138 -3.35 -5.88 -3.23
CA ASP A 138 -4.69 -5.33 -3.51
C ASP A 138 -4.69 -3.92 -4.07
N PHE A 139 -3.85 -3.01 -3.56
CA PHE A 139 -3.77 -1.64 -4.05
C PHE A 139 -3.24 -1.53 -5.49
N VAL A 140 -2.75 -2.66 -6.02
CA VAL A 140 -2.22 -2.83 -7.37
C VAL A 140 -3.02 -3.94 -8.07
N TYR A 141 -4.33 -4.04 -7.82
CA TYR A 141 -5.25 -4.81 -8.67
C TYR A 141 -5.40 -4.22 -10.08
N ILE A 142 -4.78 -3.07 -10.36
CA ILE A 142 -4.66 -2.50 -11.71
C ILE A 142 -3.79 -3.39 -12.64
N PHE A 143 -3.02 -4.35 -12.11
CA PHE A 143 -2.16 -5.21 -12.93
C PHE A 143 -2.46 -6.71 -12.86
N SER A 144 -3.54 -7.15 -12.19
CA SER A 144 -3.89 -8.58 -12.11
C SER A 144 -5.10 -8.92 -12.98
N PHE A 145 -4.96 -8.71 -14.29
CA PHE A 145 -5.67 -9.51 -15.29
C PHE A 145 -4.68 -9.89 -16.40
N THR A 146 -4.01 -11.02 -16.20
CA THR A 146 -3.49 -11.87 -17.27
C THR A 146 -3.94 -13.29 -16.99
#